data_AF-A0A920TBU5-F1
#
_entry.id   AF-A0A920TBU5-F1
#
_cell.length_a   1.000
_cell.length_b   1.000
_cell.length_c   1.000
_cell.angle_alpha   90.00
_cell.angle_beta   90.00
_cell.angle_gamma   90.00
#
_symmetry.space_group_name_H-M   'P 1'
#
loop_
_entity.id
_entity.type
_entity.pdbx_description
1 polymer ?
#
loop_
_entity_poly.entity_id
_entity_poly.type
_entity_poly.pdbx_seq_one_letter_code
_entity_poly.pdbx_strand_id
1 'polypeptide(L)'
;MCVFRERMSDVGDRLREAGIGLVLVVHGTFVGQDAGSVWAEIGRWAPAMRDIITRRNKSWINAVVGDRGNYTDRYVELFESGINRPCEPRIAVERFDWSGENHHLGRADGAVRLVERLQDLDPDQRVLLWGHSHAGNVFALATNLMGRSVGSERRILQGGSSRVS
;
A
#
# COMPACT_ATOMS: atom_id res chain seq x y z
N MET A 1 -13.84 0.13 25.23
CA MET A 1 -14.14 -0.67 24.01
C MET A 1 -15.24 -0.09 23.13
N CYS A 2 -16.31 0.51 23.68
CA CYS A 2 -17.44 1.02 22.88
C CYS A 2 -17.03 2.11 21.84
N VAL A 3 -16.28 3.12 22.28
CA VAL A 3 -15.84 4.24 21.41
C VAL A 3 -14.98 3.80 20.22
N PHE A 4 -14.10 2.80 20.41
CA PHE A 4 -13.28 2.29 19.30
C PHE A 4 -14.14 1.63 18.23
N ARG A 5 -15.08 0.78 18.64
CA ARG A 5 -15.99 0.09 17.71
C ARG A 5 -16.88 1.06 16.97
N GLU A 6 -17.40 2.07 17.65
CA GLU A 6 -18.20 3.14 17.04
C GLU A 6 -17.40 3.92 15.98
N ARG A 7 -16.15 4.31 16.30
CA ARG A 7 -15.28 4.99 15.34
C ARG A 7 -14.91 4.12 14.14
N MET A 8 -14.59 2.84 14.37
CA MET A 8 -14.29 1.91 13.28
C MET A 8 -15.51 1.65 12.41
N SER A 9 -16.71 1.68 12.99
CA SER A 9 -17.95 1.62 12.24
C SER A 9 -18.16 2.84 11.33
N ASP A 10 -17.90 4.05 11.82
CA ASP A 10 -17.94 5.27 10.98
C ASP A 10 -16.92 5.18 9.82
N VAL A 11 -15.74 4.62 10.07
CA VAL A 11 -14.78 4.31 9.00
C VAL A 11 -15.38 3.35 7.98
N GLY A 12 -16.01 2.25 8.44
CA GLY A 12 -16.69 1.30 7.56
C GLY A 12 -17.77 1.96 6.71
N ASP A 13 -18.58 2.83 7.29
CA ASP A 13 -19.65 3.57 6.60
C ASP A 13 -19.07 4.45 5.48
N ARG A 14 -18.02 5.22 5.76
CA ARG A 14 -17.34 6.05 4.75
C ARG A 14 -16.71 5.24 3.64
N LEU A 15 -16.14 4.07 3.96
CA LEU A 15 -15.56 3.19 2.94
C LEU A 15 -16.66 2.62 2.02
N ARG A 16 -17.82 2.23 2.56
CA ARG A 16 -18.97 1.78 1.75
C ARG A 16 -19.56 2.89 0.91
N GLU A 17 -19.72 4.09 1.47
CA GLU A 17 -20.16 5.28 0.72
C GLU A 17 -19.22 5.60 -0.45
N ALA A 18 -17.92 5.38 -0.26
CA ALA A 18 -16.92 5.50 -1.32
C ALA A 18 -16.94 4.32 -2.32
N GLY A 19 -17.79 3.32 -2.13
CA GLY A 19 -17.92 2.12 -2.95
C GLY A 19 -16.79 1.10 -2.78
N ILE A 20 -15.97 1.22 -1.73
CA ILE A 20 -14.79 0.36 -1.53
C ILE A 20 -15.24 -1.02 -1.07
N GLY A 21 -14.92 -2.04 -1.87
CA GLY A 21 -15.19 -3.45 -1.56
C GLY A 21 -14.00 -4.21 -0.99
N LEU A 22 -12.78 -3.69 -1.19
CA LEU A 22 -11.54 -4.31 -0.75
C LEU A 22 -10.54 -3.26 -0.28
N VAL A 23 -9.88 -3.53 0.85
CA VAL A 23 -8.70 -2.81 1.31
C VAL A 23 -7.48 -3.72 1.19
N LEU A 24 -6.59 -3.41 0.26
CA LEU A 24 -5.31 -4.11 0.12
C LEU A 24 -4.25 -3.41 0.96
N VAL A 25 -3.79 -4.09 2.00
CA VAL A 25 -2.83 -3.57 2.95
C VAL A 25 -1.42 -4.03 2.57
N VAL A 26 -0.58 -3.08 2.18
CA VAL A 26 0.74 -3.32 1.59
C VAL A 26 1.82 -2.87 2.55
N HIS A 27 2.60 -3.83 3.06
CA HIS A 27 3.66 -3.53 4.00
C HIS A 27 4.84 -2.81 3.31
N GLY A 28 5.51 -1.90 4.01
CA GLY A 28 6.79 -1.34 3.58
C GLY A 28 7.90 -1.96 4.41
N THR A 29 8.68 -2.88 3.86
CA THR A 29 9.62 -3.64 4.70
C THR A 29 10.93 -2.87 4.97
N PHE A 30 11.53 -3.22 6.11
CA PHE A 30 12.82 -2.80 6.66
C PHE A 30 13.64 -4.05 7.10
N VAL A 31 14.02 -4.93 6.17
CA VAL A 31 14.79 -6.14 6.50
C VAL A 31 16.15 -6.10 5.82
N GLY A 32 17.22 -6.11 6.64
CA GLY A 32 18.59 -6.49 6.28
C GLY A 32 19.54 -5.36 5.83
N GLN A 33 20.60 -5.11 6.63
CA GLN A 33 21.79 -4.25 6.39
C GLN A 33 21.59 -2.75 6.07
N ASP A 34 20.43 -2.33 5.56
CA ASP A 34 20.21 -0.98 5.00
C ASP A 34 19.50 0.02 5.94
N ALA A 35 19.20 -0.35 7.18
CA ALA A 35 18.56 0.59 8.11
C ALA A 35 19.39 1.87 8.28
N GLY A 36 20.73 1.75 8.34
CA GLY A 36 21.63 2.90 8.47
C GLY A 36 21.66 3.83 7.26
N SER A 37 21.55 3.29 6.04
CA SER A 37 21.58 4.09 4.80
C SER A 37 20.28 4.88 4.62
N VAL A 38 19.14 4.30 4.99
CA VAL A 38 17.82 4.94 4.98
C VAL A 38 17.74 6.09 6.00
N TRP A 39 18.26 5.88 7.23
CA TRP A 39 18.31 6.96 8.23
C TRP A 39 19.23 8.10 7.80
N ALA A 40 20.37 7.78 7.18
CA ALA A 40 21.26 8.78 6.61
C ALA A 40 20.56 9.59 5.52
N GLU A 41 19.75 8.95 4.68
CA GLU A 41 18.99 9.59 3.60
C GLU A 41 17.88 10.50 4.10
N ILE A 42 17.04 10.04 5.03
CA ILE A 42 16.01 10.89 5.67
C ILE A 42 16.68 12.10 6.34
N GLY A 43 17.83 11.88 6.98
CA GLY A 43 18.62 12.95 7.56
C GLY A 43 19.23 13.92 6.54
N ARG A 44 19.38 13.55 5.27
CA ARG A 44 19.82 14.47 4.19
C ARG A 44 18.69 15.40 3.74
N TRP A 45 17.46 14.87 3.66
CA TRP A 45 16.30 15.64 3.19
C TRP A 45 15.67 16.52 4.28
N ALA A 46 15.84 16.17 5.56
CA ALA A 46 15.31 16.95 6.69
C ALA A 46 16.33 17.04 7.84
N PRO A 47 17.31 17.95 7.77
CA PRO A 47 18.35 18.09 8.79
C PRO A 47 17.80 18.41 10.19
N ALA A 48 16.74 19.21 10.27
CA ALA A 48 16.10 19.63 11.52
C ALA A 48 15.40 18.49 12.29
N MET A 49 15.13 17.36 11.66
CA MET A 49 14.55 16.17 12.31
C MET A 49 15.60 15.33 13.06
N ARG A 50 16.90 15.50 12.78
CA ARG A 50 17.99 14.69 13.37
C ARG A 50 18.06 14.83 14.90
N ASP A 51 17.89 16.05 15.41
CA ASP A 51 18.06 16.36 16.83
C ASP A 51 16.80 16.06 17.66
N ILE A 52 15.62 16.12 17.02
CA ILE A 52 14.34 15.82 17.66
C ILE A 52 14.19 14.30 17.90
N ILE A 53 14.74 13.48 17.00
CA ILE A 53 14.58 12.01 17.02
C ILE A 53 15.58 11.33 17.96
N THR A 54 16.79 11.89 18.15
CA THR A 54 17.89 11.20 18.84
C THR A 54 17.75 11.09 20.36
N ARG A 55 16.92 11.92 21.02
CA ARG A 55 16.90 11.99 22.50
C ARG A 55 15.66 11.45 23.19
N ARG A 56 14.57 11.11 22.48
CA ARG A 56 13.33 10.60 23.12
C ARG A 56 12.71 9.32 22.54
N ASN A 57 13.13 8.84 21.36
CA ASN A 57 12.37 7.85 20.58
C ASN A 57 13.01 6.47 20.40
N LYS A 58 13.97 6.08 21.25
CA LYS A 58 14.62 4.75 21.14
C LYS A 58 13.65 3.57 21.29
N SER A 59 12.54 3.71 22.05
CA SER A 59 11.60 2.60 22.25
C SER A 59 10.71 2.33 21.03
N TRP A 60 10.25 3.38 20.34
CA TRP A 60 9.45 3.24 19.11
C TRP A 60 10.26 2.64 17.97
N ILE A 61 11.55 2.97 17.87
CA ILE A 61 12.46 2.47 16.83
C ILE A 61 12.82 1.00 17.10
N ASN A 62 13.09 0.62 18.35
CA ASN A 62 13.36 -0.78 18.69
C ASN A 62 12.10 -1.67 18.52
N ALA A 63 10.90 -1.12 18.70
CA ALA A 63 9.65 -1.82 18.42
C ALA A 63 9.44 -2.11 16.92
N VAL A 64 9.98 -1.25 16.03
CA VAL A 64 10.00 -1.47 14.57
C VAL A 64 11.04 -2.51 14.16
N VAL A 65 12.16 -2.62 14.91
CA VAL A 65 13.29 -3.52 14.59
C VAL A 65 13.08 -4.94 15.11
N GLY A 66 12.35 -5.14 16.22
CA GLY A 66 12.41 -6.38 16.97
C GLY A 66 11.41 -7.48 16.61
N ASP A 67 10.22 -7.16 16.09
CA ASP A 67 9.17 -8.20 15.95
C ASP A 67 7.94 -7.83 15.06
N ARG A 68 7.76 -6.56 14.62
CA ARG A 68 6.42 -6.05 14.25
C ARG A 68 6.41 -4.92 13.19
N GLY A 69 7.14 -5.09 12.08
CA GLY A 69 7.21 -4.07 11.00
C GLY A 69 6.12 -4.17 9.90
N ASN A 70 5.31 -5.23 9.92
CA ASN A 70 4.34 -5.53 8.87
C ASN A 70 2.90 -5.49 9.41
N TYR A 71 1.92 -5.34 8.50
CA TYR A 71 0.54 -5.68 8.80
C TYR A 71 0.49 -7.15 9.19
N THR A 72 0.19 -7.44 10.46
CA THR A 72 0.04 -8.80 10.95
C THR A 72 -1.33 -9.34 10.55
N ASP A 73 -1.48 -10.66 10.51
CA ASP A 73 -2.80 -11.28 10.29
C ASP A 73 -3.80 -10.78 11.33
N ARG A 74 -3.34 -10.59 12.58
CA ARG A 74 -4.16 -10.02 13.63
C ARG A 74 -4.60 -8.58 13.35
N TYR A 75 -3.75 -7.75 12.75
CA TYR A 75 -4.14 -6.40 12.33
C TYR A 75 -5.23 -6.46 11.27
N VAL A 76 -5.05 -7.31 10.26
CA VAL A 76 -6.01 -7.49 9.16
C VAL A 76 -7.36 -7.94 9.70
N GLU A 77 -7.39 -8.97 10.55
CA GLU A 77 -8.60 -9.45 11.20
C GLU A 77 -9.29 -8.38 12.04
N LEU A 78 -8.52 -7.64 12.86
CA LEU A 78 -9.07 -6.58 13.70
C LEU A 78 -9.61 -5.42 12.88
N PHE A 79 -8.94 -5.08 11.78
CA PHE A 79 -9.40 -4.02 10.90
C PHE A 79 -10.68 -4.44 10.18
N GLU A 80 -10.70 -5.62 9.58
CA GLU A 80 -11.85 -6.16 8.88
C GLU A 80 -13.07 -6.30 9.81
N SER A 81 -12.88 -6.89 11.00
CA SER A 81 -13.97 -7.02 11.98
C SER A 81 -14.39 -5.69 12.59
N GLY A 82 -13.52 -4.68 12.59
CA GLY A 82 -13.82 -3.35 13.09
C GLY A 82 -14.70 -2.53 12.15
N ILE A 83 -14.47 -2.63 10.83
CA ILE A 83 -15.21 -1.86 9.81
C ILE A 83 -16.48 -2.57 9.32
N ASN A 84 -16.65 -3.85 9.62
CA ASN A 84 -17.80 -4.64 9.17
C ASN A 84 -18.84 -4.85 10.27
N ARG A 85 -20.12 -4.67 9.92
CA ARG A 85 -21.28 -4.98 10.76
C ARG A 85 -22.14 -6.07 10.09
N PRO A 86 -22.96 -6.79 10.87
CA PRO A 86 -23.96 -7.70 10.30
C PRO A 86 -24.93 -6.95 9.37
N CYS A 87 -25.41 -7.65 8.33
CA CYS A 87 -26.41 -7.14 7.37
C CYS A 87 -25.95 -5.98 6.46
N GLU A 88 -24.64 -5.71 6.37
CA GLU A 88 -24.07 -4.74 5.46
C GLU A 88 -23.18 -5.42 4.41
N PRO A 89 -22.98 -4.80 3.23
CA PRO A 89 -21.97 -5.25 2.29
C PRO A 89 -20.60 -5.34 2.98
N ARG A 90 -19.98 -6.53 2.88
CA ARG A 90 -18.69 -6.80 3.51
C ARG A 90 -17.57 -6.11 2.72
N ILE A 91 -16.72 -5.38 3.43
CA ILE A 91 -15.46 -4.88 2.91
C ILE A 91 -14.38 -5.89 3.30
N ALA A 92 -13.73 -6.50 2.31
CA ALA A 92 -12.60 -7.38 2.56
C ALA A 92 -11.37 -6.57 2.97
N VAL A 93 -10.56 -7.11 3.87
CA VAL A 93 -9.21 -6.57 4.16
C VAL A 93 -8.20 -7.68 3.92
N GLU A 94 -7.25 -7.43 3.02
CA GLU A 94 -6.28 -8.44 2.60
C GLU A 94 -4.86 -7.88 2.70
N ARG A 95 -3.92 -8.76 3.05
CA ARG A 95 -2.50 -8.43 3.04
C ARG A 95 -1.95 -8.71 1.64
N PHE A 96 -1.22 -7.75 1.09
CA PHE A 96 -0.44 -7.96 -0.13
C PHE A 96 1.00 -8.31 0.24
N ASP A 97 1.45 -9.48 -0.20
CA ASP A 97 2.78 -10.01 0.03
C ASP A 97 3.74 -9.65 -1.10
N TRP A 98 4.89 -9.07 -0.74
CA TRP A 98 6.02 -8.86 -1.64
C TRP A 98 7.33 -8.96 -0.88
N SER A 99 8.47 -9.01 -1.58
CA SER A 99 9.78 -9.21 -0.94
C SER A 99 10.10 -8.17 0.14
N GLY A 100 9.62 -6.94 -0.05
CA GLY A 100 9.92 -5.85 0.85
C GLY A 100 11.34 -5.28 0.70
N GLU A 101 12.06 -5.72 -0.33
CA GLU A 101 13.44 -5.30 -0.54
C GLU A 101 13.54 -3.81 -0.87
N ASN A 102 14.65 -3.22 -0.41
CA ASN A 102 14.85 -1.78 -0.47
C ASN A 102 15.59 -1.30 -1.73
N HIS A 103 15.89 -2.17 -2.68
CA HIS A 103 16.49 -1.79 -3.96
C HIS A 103 15.43 -1.66 -5.06
N HIS A 104 15.79 -0.94 -6.13
CA HIS A 104 14.89 -0.67 -7.25
C HIS A 104 14.26 -1.92 -7.85
N LEU A 105 15.03 -3.02 -7.98
CA LEU A 105 14.53 -4.28 -8.54
C LEU A 105 13.42 -4.91 -7.68
N GLY A 106 13.57 -4.92 -6.34
CA GLY A 106 12.56 -5.50 -5.45
C GLY A 106 11.28 -4.67 -5.40
N ARG A 107 11.41 -3.34 -5.45
CA ARG A 107 10.25 -2.44 -5.58
C ARG A 107 9.54 -2.58 -6.93
N ALA A 108 10.29 -2.83 -8.01
CA ALA A 108 9.74 -3.07 -9.33
C ALA A 108 9.02 -4.42 -9.41
N ASP A 109 9.59 -5.50 -8.86
CA ASP A 109 8.93 -6.81 -8.71
C ASP A 109 7.62 -6.68 -7.91
N GLY A 110 7.67 -6.01 -6.75
CA GLY A 110 6.47 -5.73 -5.95
C GLY A 110 5.40 -4.95 -6.72
N ALA A 111 5.80 -4.02 -7.59
CA ALA A 111 4.87 -3.25 -8.41
C ALA A 111 4.22 -4.10 -9.51
N VAL A 112 4.98 -4.97 -10.18
CA VAL A 112 4.45 -5.90 -11.19
C VAL A 112 3.45 -6.86 -10.56
N ARG A 113 3.81 -7.49 -9.43
CA ARG A 113 2.91 -8.39 -8.69
C ARG A 113 1.64 -7.68 -8.21
N LEU A 114 1.74 -6.40 -7.83
CA LEU A 114 0.58 -5.62 -7.44
C LEU A 114 -0.36 -5.38 -8.63
N VAL A 115 0.20 -5.09 -9.81
CA VAL A 115 -0.59 -4.96 -11.04
C VAL A 115 -1.27 -6.28 -11.40
N GLU A 116 -0.56 -7.40 -11.34
CA GLU A 116 -1.14 -8.75 -11.56
C GLU A 116 -2.29 -9.02 -10.60
N ARG A 117 -2.08 -8.78 -9.29
CA ARG A 117 -3.13 -8.98 -8.28
C ARG A 117 -4.38 -8.13 -8.54
N LEU A 118 -4.20 -6.89 -9.02
CA LEU A 118 -5.31 -6.00 -9.36
C LEU A 118 -6.04 -6.43 -10.64
N GLN A 119 -5.35 -7.07 -11.59
CA GLN A 119 -5.97 -7.62 -12.81
C GLN A 119 -6.86 -8.83 -12.52
N ASP A 120 -6.55 -9.59 -11.47
CA ASP A 120 -7.34 -10.75 -11.03
C ASP A 120 -8.62 -10.35 -10.25
N LEU A 121 -8.79 -9.07 -9.94
CA LEU A 121 -9.98 -8.58 -9.24
C LEU A 121 -11.12 -8.29 -10.21
N ASP A 122 -12.34 -8.24 -9.67
CA ASP A 122 -13.50 -7.77 -10.41
C ASP A 122 -13.26 -6.32 -10.89
N PRO A 123 -13.36 -6.03 -12.20
CA PRO A 123 -13.10 -4.71 -12.75
C PRO A 123 -14.02 -3.61 -12.19
N ASP A 124 -15.20 -3.97 -11.69
CA ASP A 124 -16.14 -3.02 -11.07
C ASP A 124 -15.88 -2.86 -9.57
N GLN A 125 -15.00 -3.67 -8.97
CA GLN A 125 -14.66 -3.58 -7.55
C GLN A 125 -13.69 -2.42 -7.30
N ARG A 126 -14.12 -1.47 -6.48
CA ARG A 126 -13.25 -0.40 -6.01
C ARG A 126 -12.34 -0.89 -4.87
N VAL A 127 -11.04 -0.70 -5.05
CA VAL A 127 -10.00 -1.14 -4.12
C VAL A 127 -9.28 0.04 -3.48
N LEU A 128 -9.12 0.02 -2.16
CA LEU A 128 -8.27 0.95 -1.42
C LEU A 128 -6.89 0.34 -1.22
N LEU A 129 -5.87 0.95 -1.81
CA LEU A 129 -4.47 0.61 -1.53
C LEU A 129 -4.02 1.34 -0.26
N TRP A 130 -3.74 0.58 0.79
CA TRP A 130 -3.28 1.10 2.07
C TRP A 130 -1.85 0.64 2.33
N GLY A 131 -0.88 1.55 2.25
CA GLY A 131 0.52 1.21 2.44
C GLY A 131 1.28 2.27 3.21
N HIS A 132 2.36 1.86 3.87
CA HIS A 132 3.26 2.74 4.58
C HIS A 132 4.69 2.62 4.04
N SER A 133 5.51 3.67 4.22
CA SER A 133 6.93 3.69 3.83
C SER A 133 7.16 3.25 2.37
N HIS A 134 7.93 2.18 2.12
CA HIS A 134 8.30 1.69 0.79
C HIS A 134 7.12 1.22 -0.07
N ALA A 135 5.98 0.88 0.53
CA ALA A 135 4.76 0.57 -0.22
C ALA A 135 4.34 1.75 -1.12
N GLY A 136 4.64 2.99 -0.73
CA GLY A 136 4.38 4.16 -1.58
C GLY A 136 5.15 4.15 -2.91
N ASN A 137 6.40 3.64 -2.90
CA ASN A 137 7.16 3.49 -4.14
C ASN A 137 6.58 2.39 -5.03
N VAL A 138 6.13 1.29 -4.43
CA VAL A 138 5.44 0.21 -5.14
C VAL A 138 4.17 0.76 -5.81
N PHE A 139 3.38 1.56 -5.10
CA PHE A 139 2.18 2.21 -5.66
C PHE A 139 2.51 3.17 -6.80
N ALA A 140 3.54 3.99 -6.65
CA ALA A 140 3.96 4.93 -7.70
C ALA A 140 4.44 4.19 -8.96
N LEU A 141 5.18 3.08 -8.80
CA LEU A 141 5.61 2.27 -9.94
C LEU A 141 4.42 1.56 -10.61
N ALA A 142 3.55 0.92 -9.82
CA ALA A 142 2.38 0.21 -10.34
C ALA A 142 1.44 1.15 -11.12
N THR A 143 1.15 2.32 -10.56
CA THR A 143 0.30 3.33 -11.23
C THR A 143 0.93 3.86 -12.51
N ASN A 144 2.25 4.05 -12.55
CA ASN A 144 2.96 4.43 -13.79
C ASN A 144 2.92 3.31 -14.84
N LEU A 145 3.04 2.05 -14.44
CA LEU A 145 2.94 0.90 -15.35
C LEU A 145 1.53 0.82 -15.98
N MET A 146 0.49 0.94 -15.15
CA MET A 146 -0.90 0.92 -15.61
C MET A 146 -1.26 2.15 -16.45
N GLY A 147 -0.77 3.34 -16.08
CA GLY A 147 -1.00 4.56 -16.88
C GLY A 147 -0.38 4.46 -18.29
N ARG A 148 0.73 3.74 -18.43
CA ARG A 148 1.38 3.48 -19.72
C ARG A 148 0.65 2.43 -20.56
N SER A 149 0.00 1.42 -19.98
CA SER A 149 -0.77 0.44 -20.77
C SER A 149 -2.01 1.10 -21.40
N VAL A 150 -2.77 1.90 -20.65
CA VAL A 150 -3.94 2.64 -21.16
C VAL A 150 -3.57 3.64 -22.27
N GLY A 151 -2.41 4.29 -22.16
CA GLY A 151 -1.89 5.18 -23.20
C GLY A 151 -1.37 4.47 -24.46
N SER A 152 -0.93 3.21 -24.31
CA SER A 152 -0.39 2.40 -25.42
C SER A 152 -1.51 1.81 -26.28
N GLU A 153 -2.61 1.36 -25.67
CA GLU A 153 -3.81 0.89 -26.39
C GLU A 153 -4.44 1.99 -27.25
N ARG A 154 -4.52 3.23 -26.72
CA ARG A 154 -4.99 4.39 -27.47
C ARG A 154 -4.13 4.74 -28.69
N ARG A 155 -2.83 4.41 -28.66
CA ARG A 155 -1.91 4.67 -29.78
C ARG A 155 -1.97 3.56 -30.84
N ILE A 156 -2.27 2.33 -30.44
CA ILE A 156 -2.47 1.20 -31.37
C ILE A 156 -3.79 1.38 -32.14
N LEU A 157 -4.86 1.87 -31.48
CA LEU A 157 -6.16 2.09 -32.13
C LEU A 157 -6.20 3.33 -33.05
N GLN A 158 -5.23 4.25 -32.96
CA GLN A 158 -5.11 5.41 -33.86
C GLN A 158 -4.09 5.22 -35.00
N GLY A 159 -3.28 4.16 -34.98
CA GLY A 159 -2.27 3.88 -36.00
C GLY A 159 -2.73 2.96 -37.16
N GLY A 160 -4.00 2.51 -37.14
CA GLY A 160 -4.52 1.47 -38.02
C GLY A 160 -5.41 1.93 -39.18
N SER A 161 -5.40 3.20 -39.58
CA SER A 161 -6.15 3.67 -40.76
C SER A 161 -5.29 4.53 -41.68
N SER A 162 -4.41 3.87 -42.43
CA SER A 162 -4.00 4.32 -43.77
C SER A 162 -3.18 3.22 -44.45
N ARG A 163 -3.87 2.38 -45.22
CA ARG A 163 -3.30 1.82 -46.45
C ARG A 163 -4.27 2.06 -47.59
N VAL A 164 -3.66 2.21 -48.76
CA VAL A 164 -4.22 2.18 -50.12
C VAL A 164 -4.68 3.52 -50.66
N SER A 165 -3.77 4.20 -51.35
CA SER A 165 -3.84 4.36 -52.81
C SER A 165 -2.43 4.46 -53.37
#